data_AF-A0A7C6GCU8-F1
#
_entry.id   AF-A0A7C6GCU8-F1
#
_cell.length_a   1.000
_cell.length_b   1.000
_cell.length_c   1.000
_cell.angle_alpha   90.00
_cell.angle_beta   90.00
_cell.angle_gamma   90.00
#
_symmetry.space_group_name_H-M   'P 1'
#
loop_
_entity.id
_entity.type
_entity.pdbx_description
1 polymer ?
#
loop_
_entity_poly.entity_id
_entity_poly.type
_entity_poly.pdbx_seq_one_letter_code
_entity_poly.pdbx_strand_id
1 'polypeptide(L)'
;MNRTWIAIVVAALIIGGAWYLNSRRGAVTYQDGTYEARTAEDAHGNYGTIEIKIENGKITAVDFVEYGSDGKPKGADYPWQQAVEAVPEYEKQLIEKQNPDKVDTISEATGTGEIFKEAAKEALKKAAG
;
A
#
# COMPACT_ATOMS: atom_id res chain seq x y z
N MET A 1 -7.92 -23.26 -25.24
CA MET A 1 -8.51 -22.68 -24.03
C MET A 1 -7.40 -22.01 -23.23
N ASN A 2 -7.05 -20.80 -23.68
CA ASN A 2 -6.64 -19.62 -22.90
C ASN A 2 -7.18 -19.65 -21.45
N ARG A 3 -6.37 -19.42 -20.41
CA ARG A 3 -5.83 -18.10 -19.99
C ARG A 3 -4.48 -18.20 -19.26
N THR A 4 -3.51 -17.51 -19.82
CA THR A 4 -2.33 -16.81 -19.24
C THR A 4 -2.57 -16.29 -17.79
N TRP A 5 -1.64 -16.25 -16.82
CA TRP A 5 -0.21 -15.89 -16.83
C TRP A 5 0.51 -16.48 -15.59
N ILE A 6 1.66 -17.13 -15.80
CA ILE A 6 2.76 -17.28 -14.84
C ILE A 6 4.00 -16.70 -15.53
N ALA A 7 4.62 -15.70 -14.90
CA ALA A 7 5.98 -15.15 -15.07
C ALA A 7 5.90 -13.71 -14.56
N ILE A 8 6.75 -13.23 -13.66
CA ILE A 8 8.14 -12.90 -13.98
C ILE A 8 9.10 -13.42 -12.89
N VAL A 9 10.10 -14.12 -13.39
CA VAL A 9 11.28 -14.66 -12.72
C VAL A 9 12.37 -13.59 -12.58
N VAL A 10 13.07 -13.64 -11.45
CA VAL A 10 14.43 -13.15 -11.13
C VAL A 10 15.34 -12.76 -12.32
N ALA A 11 15.84 -11.51 -12.34
CA ALA A 11 17.10 -11.04 -12.97
C ALA A 11 17.31 -9.55 -12.57
N ALA A 12 18.47 -8.98 -12.25
CA ALA A 12 19.85 -9.42 -12.19
C ALA A 12 20.64 -8.43 -11.30
N LEU A 13 21.83 -8.88 -10.88
CA LEU A 13 22.83 -8.18 -10.09
C LEU A 13 23.24 -6.81 -10.64
N ILE A 14 23.53 -5.90 -9.70
CA ILE A 14 24.58 -4.86 -9.67
C ILE A 14 25.39 -4.74 -10.98
N ILE A 15 25.33 -3.56 -11.61
CA ILE A 15 26.48 -2.69 -11.97
C ILE A 15 25.92 -1.43 -12.64
N GLY A 16 26.21 -0.27 -12.05
CA GLY A 16 25.85 1.03 -12.63
C GLY A 16 26.00 2.20 -11.66
N GLY A 17 27.06 2.22 -10.85
CA GLY A 17 27.45 3.41 -10.11
C GLY A 17 27.57 4.63 -11.05
N ALA A 18 27.31 5.81 -10.50
CA ALA A 18 27.35 7.12 -11.18
C ALA A 18 26.04 7.70 -11.77
N TRP A 19 24.89 7.37 -11.21
CA TRP A 19 23.76 8.33 -11.08
C TRP A 19 23.33 8.56 -9.61
N TYR A 20 24.16 8.10 -8.67
CA TYR A 20 23.91 8.02 -7.22
C TYR A 20 23.99 9.36 -6.46
N LEU A 21 24.11 10.52 -7.12
CA LEU A 21 24.39 11.80 -6.44
C LEU A 21 23.33 12.90 -6.59
N ASN A 22 22.13 12.64 -7.13
CA ASN A 22 21.15 13.72 -7.34
C ASN A 22 19.84 13.61 -6.54
N SER A 23 19.86 13.17 -5.28
CA SER A 23 18.71 13.37 -4.38
C SER A 23 19.12 13.38 -2.91
N ARG A 24 19.88 14.41 -2.50
CA ARG A 24 19.98 14.79 -1.09
C ARG A 24 19.29 16.14 -0.87
N ARG A 25 18.00 16.08 -0.57
CA ARG A 25 17.27 17.07 0.22
C ARG A 25 16.26 16.34 1.10
N GLY A 26 16.64 16.11 2.37
CA GLY A 26 15.75 16.09 3.55
C GLY A 26 14.41 15.33 3.51
N ALA A 27 14.27 14.28 2.71
CA ALA A 27 13.09 13.42 2.72
C ALA A 27 13.39 12.17 3.57
N VAL A 28 12.40 11.66 4.31
CA VAL A 28 12.46 10.31 4.89
C VAL A 28 12.79 9.36 3.74
N THR A 29 14.00 8.80 3.75
CA THR A 29 14.42 7.81 2.76
C THR A 29 14.04 6.45 3.30
N TYR A 30 12.98 5.86 2.75
CA TYR A 30 12.64 4.48 3.04
C TYR A 30 13.70 3.55 2.45
N GLN A 31 14.00 2.46 3.15
CA GLN A 31 14.84 1.39 2.61
C GLN A 31 14.08 0.67 1.49
N ASP A 32 14.74 0.40 0.38
CA ASP A 32 14.15 -0.35 -0.73
C ASP A 32 13.74 -1.76 -0.27
N GLY A 33 12.61 -2.26 -0.77
CA GLY A 33 12.07 -3.56 -0.37
C GLY A 33 10.54 -3.63 -0.47
N THR A 34 9.99 -4.76 -0.05
CA THR A 34 8.55 -4.97 0.08
C THR A 34 8.20 -5.08 1.56
N TYR A 35 7.23 -4.30 2.01
CA TYR A 35 6.85 -4.19 3.41
C TYR A 35 5.37 -4.45 3.58
N GLU A 36 5.04 -5.38 4.47
CA GLU A 36 3.67 -5.75 4.79
C GLU A 36 3.27 -5.24 6.17
N ALA A 37 2.00 -4.88 6.35
CA ALA A 37 1.42 -4.64 7.66
C ALA A 37 -0.05 -5.04 7.73
N ARG A 38 -0.52 -5.32 8.95
CA ARG A 38 -1.92 -5.57 9.29
C ARG A 38 -2.31 -4.62 10.42
N THR A 39 -3.45 -3.96 10.33
CA THR A 39 -4.00 -3.14 11.42
C THR A 39 -4.51 -4.02 12.57
N ALA A 40 -4.74 -3.41 13.73
CA ALA A 40 -5.62 -4.03 14.71
C ALA A 40 -7.05 -4.13 14.14
N GLU A 41 -7.87 -4.97 14.78
CA GLU A 41 -9.31 -5.00 14.52
C GLU A 41 -9.97 -3.74 15.09
N ASP A 42 -10.85 -3.13 14.31
CA ASP A 42 -11.70 -2.03 14.76
C ASP A 42 -12.83 -2.53 15.69
N ALA A 43 -13.67 -1.61 16.17
CA ALA A 43 -14.80 -1.96 17.05
C ALA A 43 -15.84 -2.89 16.39
N HIS A 44 -15.82 -3.02 15.07
CA HIS A 44 -16.67 -3.89 14.28
C HIS A 44 -16.00 -5.21 13.89
N GLY A 45 -14.72 -5.41 14.26
CA GLY A 45 -13.89 -6.56 13.90
C GLY A 45 -13.27 -6.49 12.50
N ASN A 46 -13.37 -5.34 11.81
CA ASN A 46 -12.71 -5.16 10.51
C ASN A 46 -11.22 -4.86 10.70
N TYR A 47 -10.40 -5.25 9.73
CA TYR A 47 -8.98 -4.92 9.72
C TYR A 47 -8.47 -4.81 8.28
N GLY A 48 -7.37 -4.10 8.08
CA GLY A 48 -6.72 -3.99 6.77
C GLY A 48 -5.37 -4.67 6.74
N THR A 49 -5.00 -5.21 5.58
CA THR A 49 -3.62 -5.61 5.24
C THR A 49 -3.13 -4.76 4.08
N ILE A 50 -1.86 -4.40 4.10
CA ILE A 50 -1.23 -3.66 3.01
C ILE A 50 0.13 -4.27 2.68
N GLU A 51 0.45 -4.34 1.39
CA GLU A 51 1.80 -4.55 0.87
C GLU A 51 2.26 -3.26 0.18
N ILE A 52 3.45 -2.77 0.53
CA ILE A 52 4.06 -1.58 -0.08
C ILE A 52 5.42 -1.97 -0.67
N LYS A 53 5.60 -1.69 -1.96
CA LYS A 53 6.90 -1.82 -2.63
C LYS A 53 7.61 -0.47 -2.69
N ILE A 54 8.88 -0.47 -2.32
CA ILE A 54 9.74 0.71 -2.30
C ILE A 54 10.96 0.48 -3.19
N GLU A 55 11.17 1.39 -4.14
CA GLU A 55 12.32 1.38 -5.05
C GLU A 55 12.90 2.79 -5.15
N ASN A 56 14.23 2.90 -5.03
CA ASN A 56 14.93 4.18 -4.97
C ASN A 56 14.40 5.13 -3.88
N GLY A 57 14.03 4.57 -2.72
CA GLY A 57 13.48 5.27 -1.57
C GLY A 57 12.08 5.84 -1.78
N LYS A 58 11.34 5.37 -2.80
CA LYS A 58 9.97 5.81 -3.12
C LYS A 58 9.01 4.65 -3.19
N ILE A 59 7.78 4.88 -2.76
CA ILE A 59 6.67 3.94 -2.94
C ILE A 59 6.37 3.81 -4.44
N THR A 60 6.48 2.60 -5.00
CA THR A 60 6.20 2.33 -6.41
C THR A 60 4.98 1.44 -6.63
N ALA A 61 4.59 0.67 -5.62
CA ALA A 61 3.35 -0.10 -5.64
C ALA A 61 2.75 -0.19 -4.24
N VAL A 62 1.43 -0.29 -4.19
CA VAL A 62 0.63 -0.49 -2.98
C VAL A 62 -0.48 -1.47 -3.36
N ASP A 63 -0.67 -2.50 -2.54
CA ASP A 63 -1.80 -3.44 -2.63
C ASP A 63 -2.47 -3.49 -1.26
N PHE A 64 -3.74 -3.10 -1.18
CA PHE A 64 -4.49 -3.05 0.06
C PHE A 64 -5.75 -3.92 0.00
N VAL A 65 -5.97 -4.67 1.09
CA VAL A 65 -7.18 -5.47 1.27
C VAL A 65 -7.77 -5.20 2.64
N GLU A 66 -9.04 -4.81 2.66
CA GLU A 66 -9.82 -4.71 3.91
C GLU A 66 -10.61 -6.00 4.13
N TYR A 67 -10.61 -6.49 5.36
CA TYR A 67 -11.33 -7.68 5.79
C TYR A 67 -12.47 -7.32 6.71
N GLY A 68 -13.59 -8.02 6.56
CA GLY A 68 -14.70 -7.99 7.52
C GLY A 68 -14.40 -8.80 8.78
N SER A 69 -15.27 -8.69 9.77
CA SER A 69 -15.18 -9.46 11.02
C SER A 69 -15.33 -10.97 10.89
N ASP A 70 -15.83 -11.44 9.75
CA ASP A 70 -15.85 -12.85 9.39
C ASP A 70 -14.51 -13.34 8.79
N GLY A 71 -13.51 -12.47 8.73
CA GLY A 71 -12.17 -12.75 8.20
C GLY A 71 -12.13 -12.84 6.67
N LYS A 72 -13.18 -12.44 5.97
CA LYS A 72 -13.21 -12.43 4.49
C LYS A 72 -12.86 -11.06 3.94
N PRO A 73 -12.19 -10.98 2.78
CA PRO A 73 -11.95 -9.71 2.12
C PRO A 73 -13.28 -9.05 1.75
N LYS A 74 -13.40 -7.74 1.99
CA LYS A 74 -14.50 -6.92 1.49
C LYS A 74 -14.36 -6.85 -0.03
N GLY A 75 -15.38 -7.30 -0.74
CA GLY A 75 -15.37 -7.41 -2.20
C GLY A 75 -16.75 -7.15 -2.79
N ALA A 76 -17.05 -7.77 -3.93
CA ALA A 76 -18.31 -7.55 -4.66
C ALA A 76 -19.59 -7.83 -3.85
N ASP A 77 -19.52 -8.71 -2.85
CA ASP A 77 -20.65 -9.04 -1.98
C ASP A 77 -20.80 -8.09 -0.77
N TYR A 78 -19.90 -7.12 -0.61
CA TYR A 78 -19.96 -6.17 0.49
C TYR A 78 -21.09 -5.15 0.28
N PRO A 79 -21.96 -4.85 1.27
CA PRO A 79 -23.13 -4.01 1.02
C PRO A 79 -22.81 -2.54 0.69
N TRP A 80 -21.64 -2.04 1.10
CA TRP A 80 -21.18 -0.67 0.82
C TRP A 80 -20.08 -0.69 -0.25
N GLN A 81 -20.48 -0.83 -1.52
CA GLN A 81 -19.54 -0.96 -2.64
C GLN A 81 -18.61 0.26 -2.79
N GLN A 82 -19.06 1.46 -2.44
CA GLN A 82 -18.23 2.67 -2.53
C GLN A 82 -16.93 2.56 -1.70
N ALA A 83 -16.97 1.84 -0.58
CA ALA A 83 -15.77 1.58 0.23
C ALA A 83 -14.76 0.70 -0.51
N VAL A 84 -15.24 -0.32 -1.23
CA VAL A 84 -14.41 -1.25 -2.02
C VAL A 84 -13.87 -0.55 -3.27
N GLU A 85 -14.72 0.20 -3.97
CA GLU A 85 -14.37 0.94 -5.19
C GLU A 85 -13.39 2.09 -4.93
N ALA A 86 -13.30 2.59 -3.70
CA ALA A 86 -12.35 3.64 -3.30
C ALA A 86 -10.91 3.14 -3.12
N VAL A 87 -10.70 1.84 -2.88
CA VAL A 87 -9.37 1.26 -2.59
C VAL A 87 -8.32 1.60 -3.66
N PRO A 88 -8.58 1.41 -4.98
CA PRO A 88 -7.59 1.73 -6.00
C PRO A 88 -7.19 3.21 -6.03
N GLU A 89 -8.11 4.12 -5.68
CA GLU A 89 -7.79 5.55 -5.61
C GLU A 89 -6.97 5.87 -4.36
N TYR A 90 -7.19 5.20 -3.23
CA TYR A 90 -6.32 5.34 -2.06
C TYR A 90 -4.89 4.87 -2.33
N GLU A 91 -4.73 3.72 -2.97
CA GLU A 91 -3.43 3.18 -3.40
C GLU A 91 -2.69 4.17 -4.30
N LYS A 92 -3.38 4.67 -5.33
CA LYS A 92 -2.84 5.68 -6.25
C LYS A 92 -2.45 6.95 -5.51
N GLN A 93 -3.29 7.46 -4.61
CA GLN A 93 -2.96 8.64 -3.81
C GLN A 93 -1.71 8.42 -2.94
N LEU A 94 -1.52 7.24 -2.36
CA LEU A 94 -0.33 6.95 -1.56
C LEU A 94 0.93 6.92 -2.43
N ILE A 95 0.85 6.34 -3.62
CA ILE A 95 1.94 6.35 -4.62
C ILE A 95 2.25 7.80 -5.06
N GLU A 96 1.25 8.64 -5.31
CA GLU A 96 1.48 10.02 -5.74
C GLU A 96 2.03 10.91 -4.61
N LYS A 97 1.49 10.76 -3.40
CA LYS A 97 1.77 11.66 -2.27
C LYS A 97 2.95 11.22 -1.42
N GLN A 98 3.35 9.94 -1.52
CA GLN A 98 4.47 9.35 -0.79
C GLN A 98 4.36 9.50 0.74
N ASN A 99 3.16 9.78 1.25
CA ASN A 99 2.92 10.07 2.66
C ASN A 99 1.46 9.72 3.00
N PRO A 100 1.21 8.74 3.90
CA PRO A 100 -0.12 8.35 4.33
C PRO A 100 -0.94 9.50 4.94
N ASP A 101 -0.31 10.45 5.65
CA ASP A 101 -1.01 11.60 6.26
C ASP A 101 -1.56 12.59 5.23
N LYS A 102 -1.10 12.51 3.98
CA LYS A 102 -1.57 13.36 2.89
C LYS A 102 -2.65 12.69 2.06
N VAL A 103 -2.95 11.40 2.26
CA VAL A 103 -4.02 10.70 1.53
C VAL A 103 -5.36 11.32 1.93
N ASP A 104 -6.10 11.80 0.93
CA ASP A 104 -7.37 12.49 1.12
C ASP A 104 -8.46 11.45 1.34
N THR A 105 -9.38 11.76 2.23
CA THR A 105 -10.58 10.96 2.47
C THR A 105 -11.50 10.98 1.25
N ILE A 106 -12.00 9.81 0.86
CA ILE A 106 -13.04 9.67 -0.17
C ILE A 106 -14.39 9.58 0.54
N SER A 107 -15.38 10.36 0.06
CA SER A 107 -16.74 10.34 0.60
C SER A 107 -17.32 8.92 0.58
N GLU A 108 -18.08 8.57 1.62
CA GLU A 108 -18.67 7.23 1.80
C GLU A 108 -17.65 6.08 1.99
N ALA A 109 -16.35 6.38 1.97
CA ALA A 109 -15.26 5.42 2.17
C ALA A 109 -14.29 5.86 3.28
N THR A 110 -14.75 6.67 4.24
CA THR A 110 -13.90 7.25 5.29
C THR A 110 -13.27 6.20 6.20
N GLY A 111 -14.04 5.20 6.64
CA GLY A 111 -13.52 4.12 7.50
C GLY A 111 -12.42 3.31 6.81
N THR A 112 -12.64 2.91 5.56
CA THR A 112 -11.61 2.26 4.72
C THR A 112 -10.37 3.14 4.58
N GLY A 113 -10.54 4.44 4.37
CA GLY A 113 -9.43 5.39 4.29
C GLY A 113 -8.61 5.49 5.58
N GLU A 114 -9.24 5.39 6.75
CA GLU A 114 -8.53 5.39 8.03
C GLU A 114 -7.70 4.11 8.23
N ILE A 115 -8.31 2.94 7.98
CA ILE A 115 -7.64 1.63 8.04
C ILE A 115 -6.47 1.58 7.05
N PHE A 116 -6.67 2.07 5.82
CA PHE A 116 -5.62 2.17 4.80
C PHE A 116 -4.44 3.02 5.28
N LYS A 117 -4.69 4.22 5.81
CA LYS A 117 -3.64 5.12 6.31
C LYS A 117 -2.90 4.51 7.50
N GLU A 118 -3.59 3.81 8.40
CA GLU A 118 -2.97 3.11 9.51
C GLU A 118 -2.05 1.99 9.02
N ALA A 119 -2.56 1.09 8.17
CA ALA A 119 -1.78 -0.01 7.61
C ALA A 119 -0.53 0.51 6.88
N ALA A 120 -0.68 1.56 6.06
CA ALA A 120 0.42 2.17 5.34
C ALA A 120 1.49 2.73 6.28
N LYS A 121 1.10 3.40 7.36
CA LYS A 121 2.05 3.89 8.38
C LYS A 121 2.81 2.74 9.03
N GLU A 122 2.13 1.65 9.39
CA GLU A 122 2.78 0.49 9.99
C GLU A 122 3.76 -0.20 9.04
N ALA A 123 3.43 -0.31 7.75
CA ALA A 123 4.35 -0.85 6.74
C ALA A 123 5.57 0.09 6.55
N LEU A 124 5.33 1.39 6.41
CA LEU A 124 6.39 2.38 6.20
C LEU A 124 7.30 2.57 7.43
N LYS A 125 6.79 2.34 8.65
CA LYS A 125 7.64 2.28 9.86
C LYS A 125 8.69 1.17 9.77
N LYS A 126 8.36 0.03 9.17
CA LYS A 126 9.33 -1.08 8.96
C LYS A 126 10.37 -0.75 7.90
N ALA A 127 10.03 0.14 6.98
CA ALA A 127 10.93 0.64 5.94
C ALA A 127 11.77 1.85 6.40
N ALA A 128 11.41 2.49 7.52
CA ALA A 128 12.17 3.57 8.11
C ALA A 128 13.43 2.98 8.77
N GLY A 129 14.61 3.41 8.29
CA GLY A 129 15.91 3.01 8.84
C GLY A 129 16.29 3.75 10.11
#